data_AF-A0A6N9B769-F1
#
_entry.id   AF-A0A6N9B769-F1
#
_cell.length_a   1.000
_cell.length_b   1.000
_cell.length_c   1.000
_cell.angle_alpha   90.00
_cell.angle_beta   90.00
_cell.angle_gamma   90.00
#
_symmetry.space_group_name_H-M   'P 1'
#
loop_
_entity.id
_entity.type
_entity.pdbx_description
1 polymer ?
#
loop_
_entity_poly.entity_id
_entity_poly.type
_entity_poly.pdbx_seq_one_letter_code
_entity_poly.pdbx_strand_id
1 'polypeptide(L)'
;MIIFTLQGILGNIWSSLNPWSGFYNLFLRPYLPAPVLNLPQRWGSWPAIIAYICFVAFLLADPAPDQPVRLAIFAGGYWLYTMICLVLFGEKVWFERGECFTILFGILARISPLYLGENKLRLCFPCSRLIVDLQPTFSQSILVLVALATSSFDGLNETFWWLSTIGINPLEFPGRSAVILPTILGILGAILVLVVMFTACLWLGVWISRSLVSSGQSPNFVNIFPVLALSLFPIAFGYHMAHYFPSFLVNIQYAIVGLSDPFSVGANYFGLDSHFVTTGFFNTYYSVRAIWLFQGICIVFGHVLSVVICHVMVTRLFAGRKTILYTLIPISVLMILYTTLSLWLLSSPRGV
;
A
#
# COMPACT_ATOMS: atom_id res chain seq x y z
N MET A 1 0.48 -0.28 -9.87
CA MET A 1 1.69 -1.13 -9.77
C MET A 1 2.99 -0.36 -9.94
N ILE A 2 3.30 0.15 -11.13
CA ILE A 2 4.61 0.76 -11.43
C ILE A 2 4.97 1.89 -10.46
N ILE A 3 4.10 2.90 -10.33
CA ILE A 3 4.37 4.05 -9.47
C ILE A 3 4.62 3.60 -8.03
N PHE A 4 3.77 2.75 -7.46
CA PHE A 4 3.92 2.25 -6.09
C PHE A 4 5.30 1.59 -5.89
N THR A 5 5.68 0.65 -6.75
CA THR A 5 6.98 -0.04 -6.64
C THR A 5 8.15 0.92 -6.80
N LEU A 6 8.07 1.85 -7.76
CA LEU A 6 9.11 2.85 -7.98
C LEU A 6 9.27 3.81 -6.81
N GLN A 7 8.20 4.19 -6.09
CA GLN A 7 8.33 5.01 -4.88
C GLN A 7 9.22 4.31 -3.84
N GLY A 8 8.99 3.01 -3.64
CA GLY A 8 9.74 2.22 -2.66
C GLY A 8 11.20 1.95 -3.05
N ILE A 9 11.57 2.13 -4.32
CA ILE A 9 12.94 1.88 -4.83
C ILE A 9 13.69 3.19 -5.06
N LEU A 10 13.06 4.19 -5.69
CA LEU A 10 13.69 5.44 -6.14
C LEU A 10 13.40 6.66 -5.25
N GLY A 11 12.46 6.54 -4.31
CA GLY A 11 12.07 7.63 -3.41
C GLY A 11 10.85 8.39 -3.93
N ASN A 12 10.67 9.64 -3.49
CA ASN A 12 9.43 10.39 -3.74
C ASN A 12 9.34 10.94 -5.16
N ILE A 13 8.86 10.13 -6.11
CA ILE A 13 8.59 10.57 -7.50
C ILE A 13 7.24 11.30 -7.57
N TRP A 14 6.33 11.02 -6.63
CA TRP A 14 4.95 11.49 -6.68
C TRP A 14 4.84 13.01 -6.52
N SER A 15 5.73 13.61 -5.73
CA SER A 15 5.78 15.06 -5.56
C SER A 15 5.88 15.82 -6.89
N SER A 16 6.52 15.23 -7.91
CA SER A 16 6.69 15.84 -9.23
C SER A 16 5.62 15.41 -10.24
N LEU A 17 5.03 14.23 -10.07
CA LEU A 17 4.08 13.65 -11.03
C LEU A 17 2.62 13.91 -10.71
N ASN A 18 2.30 14.38 -9.50
CA ASN A 18 0.91 14.52 -9.11
C ASN A 18 0.16 15.48 -10.06
N PRO A 19 -1.04 15.11 -10.55
CA PRO A 19 -1.76 15.87 -11.57
C PRO A 19 -2.45 17.14 -11.06
N TRP A 20 -2.21 17.53 -9.81
CA TRP A 20 -2.92 18.62 -9.16
C TRP A 20 -2.05 19.83 -8.84
N SER A 21 -0.86 19.64 -8.26
CA SER A 21 0.02 20.73 -7.82
C SER A 21 0.33 21.71 -8.93
N GLY A 22 0.67 21.23 -10.13
CA GLY A 22 0.97 22.10 -11.27
C GLY A 22 -0.23 22.96 -11.67
N PHE A 23 -1.39 22.32 -11.85
CA PHE A 23 -2.62 23.00 -12.23
C PHE A 23 -3.10 23.99 -11.15
N TYR A 24 -3.12 23.55 -9.89
CA TYR A 24 -3.55 24.38 -8.76
C TYR A 24 -2.66 25.61 -8.59
N ASN A 25 -1.33 25.43 -8.61
CA ASN A 25 -0.39 26.53 -8.41
C ASN A 25 -0.39 27.52 -9.58
N LEU A 26 -0.59 27.06 -10.81
CA LEU A 26 -0.58 27.93 -12.00
C LEU A 26 -1.90 28.67 -12.20
N PHE A 27 -3.04 28.00 -12.02
CA PHE A 27 -4.34 28.53 -12.45
C PHE A 27 -5.27 28.95 -11.33
N LEU A 28 -5.13 28.41 -10.11
CA LEU A 28 -6.09 28.62 -9.02
C LEU A 28 -5.51 29.44 -7.87
N ARG A 29 -4.30 29.08 -7.41
CA ARG A 29 -3.63 29.72 -6.28
C ARG A 29 -3.48 31.25 -6.40
N PRO A 30 -3.15 31.83 -7.58
CA PRO A 30 -3.05 33.29 -7.71
C PRO A 30 -4.37 34.03 -7.41
N TYR A 31 -5.51 33.36 -7.56
CA TYR A 31 -6.85 33.92 -7.35
C TYR A 31 -7.49 33.50 -6.03
N LEU A 32 -6.82 32.65 -5.25
CA LEU A 32 -7.30 32.11 -3.97
C LEU A 32 -6.33 32.54 -2.84
N PRO A 33 -6.56 33.70 -2.20
CA PRO A 33 -5.63 34.25 -1.22
C PRO A 33 -5.55 33.42 0.08
N ALA A 34 -6.60 32.66 0.39
CA ALA A 34 -6.67 31.79 1.56
C ALA A 34 -7.58 30.58 1.28
N PRO A 35 -7.38 29.44 1.98
CA PRO A 35 -8.32 28.33 1.91
C PRO A 35 -9.71 28.76 2.38
N VAL A 36 -10.74 28.28 1.70
CA VAL A 36 -12.15 28.62 1.99
C VAL A 36 -12.60 28.04 3.34
N LEU A 37 -12.10 26.85 3.69
CA LEU A 37 -12.45 26.09 4.87
C LEU A 37 -11.20 25.57 5.59
N ASN A 38 -11.30 25.40 6.90
CA ASN A 38 -10.25 24.77 7.69
C ASN A 38 -10.61 23.31 7.96
N LEU A 39 -9.75 22.37 7.52
CA LEU A 39 -9.90 20.96 7.87
C LEU A 39 -9.51 20.75 9.35
N PRO A 40 -10.45 20.36 10.25
CA PRO A 40 -10.15 20.26 11.67
C PRO A 40 -9.04 19.24 11.94
N GLN A 41 -8.14 19.54 12.88
CA GLN A 41 -7.01 18.66 13.19
C GLN A 41 -7.43 17.26 13.65
N ARG A 42 -8.60 17.15 14.29
CA ARG A 42 -9.20 15.88 14.75
C ARG A 42 -9.47 14.89 13.62
N TRP A 43 -9.67 15.37 12.39
CA TRP A 43 -9.90 14.49 11.24
C TRP A 43 -8.63 13.76 10.78
N GLY A 44 -7.44 14.23 11.20
CA GLY A 44 -6.17 13.60 10.83
C GLY A 44 -6.15 13.22 9.35
N SER A 45 -5.85 11.95 9.07
CA SER A 45 -5.86 11.36 7.73
C SER A 45 -7.09 10.50 7.42
N TRP A 46 -8.22 10.66 8.13
CA TRP A 46 -9.45 9.90 7.86
C TRP A 46 -10.03 10.11 6.46
N PRO A 47 -10.02 11.33 5.86
CA PRO A 47 -10.46 11.49 4.48
C PRO A 47 -9.64 10.65 3.50
N ALA A 48 -8.32 10.57 3.71
CA ALA A 48 -7.43 9.72 2.93
C ALA A 48 -7.74 8.21 3.10
N ILE A 49 -8.05 7.76 4.31
CA ILE A 49 -8.44 6.37 4.56
C ILE A 49 -9.71 6.02 3.79
N ILE A 50 -10.74 6.88 3.87
CA ILE A 50 -12.01 6.66 3.17
C ILE A 50 -11.78 6.64 1.66
N ALA A 51 -11.05 7.63 1.12
CA ALA A 51 -10.73 7.71 -0.30
C ALA A 51 -9.96 6.46 -0.78
N TYR A 52 -9.00 5.96 0.02
CA TYR A 52 -8.27 4.74 -0.29
C TYR A 52 -9.16 3.49 -0.28
N ILE A 53 -10.07 3.35 0.69
CA ILE A 53 -11.02 2.23 0.73
C ILE A 53 -11.96 2.29 -0.49
N CYS A 54 -12.46 3.47 -0.86
CA CYS A 54 -13.26 3.65 -2.07
C CYS A 54 -12.48 3.26 -3.33
N PHE A 55 -11.21 3.65 -3.41
CA PHE A 55 -10.33 3.27 -4.52
C PHE A 55 -10.15 1.76 -4.63
N VAL A 56 -9.86 1.08 -3.50
CA VAL A 56 -9.69 -0.38 -3.50
C VAL A 56 -11.01 -1.10 -3.78
N ALA A 57 -12.13 -0.61 -3.23
CA ALA A 57 -13.43 -1.18 -3.52
C ALA A 57 -13.76 -1.10 -5.02
N PHE A 58 -13.47 0.02 -5.68
CA PHE A 58 -13.57 0.12 -7.13
C PHE A 58 -12.65 -0.89 -7.84
N LEU A 59 -11.38 -0.95 -7.44
CA LEU A 59 -10.39 -1.82 -8.08
C LEU A 59 -10.74 -3.31 -8.00
N LEU A 60 -11.28 -3.77 -6.86
CA LEU A 60 -11.52 -5.18 -6.60
C LEU A 60 -12.96 -5.63 -6.85
N ALA A 61 -13.94 -4.76 -6.56
CA ALA A 61 -15.35 -5.12 -6.64
C ALA A 61 -16.04 -4.64 -7.92
N ASP A 62 -15.48 -3.69 -8.67
CA ASP A 62 -16.07 -3.30 -9.95
C ASP A 62 -16.03 -4.48 -10.94
N PRO A 63 -17.09 -4.71 -11.74
CA PRO A 63 -17.10 -5.77 -12.74
C PRO A 63 -16.01 -5.67 -13.81
N ALA A 64 -15.58 -4.46 -14.17
CA ALA A 64 -14.61 -4.20 -15.23
C ALA A 64 -13.79 -2.92 -14.93
N PRO A 65 -12.93 -2.94 -13.90
CA PRO A 65 -12.18 -1.76 -13.44
C PRO A 65 -11.12 -1.28 -14.44
N ASP A 66 -10.72 -2.16 -15.35
CA ASP A 66 -9.76 -1.93 -16.44
C ASP A 66 -10.42 -1.43 -17.74
N GLN A 67 -11.75 -1.37 -17.80
CA GLN A 67 -12.46 -0.79 -18.94
C GLN A 67 -12.14 0.71 -19.05
N PRO A 68 -11.63 1.22 -20.19
CA PRO A 68 -11.12 2.58 -20.29
C PRO A 68 -12.11 3.67 -19.88
N VAL A 69 -13.38 3.56 -20.29
CA VAL A 69 -14.43 4.54 -19.97
C VAL A 69 -14.74 4.55 -18.47
N ARG A 70 -14.86 3.37 -17.84
CA ARG A 70 -15.13 3.27 -16.38
C ARG A 70 -13.99 3.85 -15.58
N LEU A 71 -12.76 3.45 -15.93
CA LEU A 71 -11.56 3.95 -15.28
C LEU A 71 -11.42 5.47 -15.44
N ALA A 72 -11.68 6.01 -16.63
CA ALA A 72 -11.63 7.45 -16.89
C ALA A 72 -12.65 8.23 -16.06
N ILE A 73 -13.89 7.75 -15.95
CA ILE A 73 -14.93 8.38 -15.12
C ILE A 73 -14.51 8.37 -13.65
N PHE A 74 -14.06 7.22 -13.14
CA PHE A 74 -13.64 7.10 -11.74
C PHE A 74 -12.42 7.97 -11.43
N ALA A 75 -11.38 7.91 -12.26
CA ALA A 75 -10.17 8.71 -12.12
C ALA A 75 -10.45 10.21 -12.28
N GLY A 76 -11.31 10.61 -13.22
CA GLY A 76 -11.73 11.99 -13.41
C GLY A 76 -12.56 12.51 -12.23
N GLY A 77 -13.46 11.71 -11.70
CA GLY A 77 -14.20 12.03 -10.47
C GLY A 77 -13.29 12.20 -9.26
N TYR A 78 -12.30 11.31 -9.10
CA TYR A 78 -11.29 11.42 -8.06
C TYR A 78 -10.38 12.65 -8.24
N TRP A 79 -10.00 12.96 -9.47
CA TRP A 79 -9.22 14.15 -9.79
C TRP A 79 -10.00 15.42 -9.43
N LEU A 80 -11.28 15.50 -9.81
CA LEU A 80 -12.15 16.63 -9.50
C LEU A 80 -12.38 16.77 -7.99
N TYR A 81 -12.65 15.66 -7.30
CA TYR A 81 -12.79 15.63 -5.85
C TYR A 81 -11.57 16.22 -5.15
N THR A 82 -10.37 15.74 -5.50
CA THR A 82 -9.11 16.25 -4.95
C THR A 82 -8.91 17.72 -5.28
N MET A 83 -9.24 18.15 -6.49
CA MET A 83 -9.11 19.55 -6.90
C MET A 83 -10.04 20.49 -6.13
N ILE A 84 -11.30 20.08 -5.90
CA ILE A 84 -12.25 20.80 -5.04
C ILE A 84 -11.68 20.92 -3.63
N CYS A 85 -11.17 19.83 -3.06
CA CYS A 85 -10.61 19.84 -1.72
C CYS A 85 -9.33 20.70 -1.59
N LEU A 86 -8.53 20.82 -2.65
CA LEU A 86 -7.40 21.75 -2.70
C LEU A 86 -7.85 23.20 -2.63
N VAL A 87 -8.92 23.57 -3.35
CA VAL A 87 -9.52 24.91 -3.28
C VAL A 87 -10.12 25.17 -1.89
N LEU A 88 -10.80 24.18 -1.32
CA LEU A 88 -11.46 24.33 -0.01
C LEU A 88 -10.46 24.41 1.14
N PHE A 89 -9.52 23.47 1.23
CA PHE A 89 -8.66 23.30 2.41
C PHE A 89 -7.22 23.78 2.22
N GLY A 90 -6.83 24.08 0.98
CA GLY A 90 -5.47 24.48 0.61
C GLY A 90 -4.53 23.29 0.38
N GLU A 91 -3.52 23.53 -0.48
CA GLU A 91 -2.57 22.51 -0.95
C GLU A 91 -1.88 21.75 0.18
N LYS A 92 -1.22 22.48 1.09
CA LYS A 92 -0.43 21.89 2.17
C LYS A 92 -1.28 20.97 3.06
N VAL A 93 -2.43 21.48 3.51
CA VAL A 93 -3.31 20.74 4.41
C VAL A 93 -3.90 19.51 3.74
N TRP A 94 -4.35 19.64 2.49
CA TRP A 94 -4.98 18.53 1.79
C TRP A 94 -3.98 17.42 1.45
N PHE A 95 -2.77 17.75 0.99
CA PHE A 95 -1.77 16.73 0.70
C PHE A 95 -1.18 16.06 1.94
N GLU A 96 -1.12 16.75 3.08
CA GLU A 96 -0.67 16.15 4.35
C GLU A 96 -1.71 15.22 4.98
N ARG A 97 -3.01 15.43 4.71
CA ARG A 97 -4.12 14.80 5.46
C ARG A 97 -5.23 14.16 4.63
N GLY A 98 -5.58 14.72 3.48
CA GLY A 98 -6.72 14.28 2.68
C GLY A 98 -6.40 13.37 1.50
N GLU A 99 -5.29 13.63 0.79
CA GLU A 99 -4.97 12.91 -0.44
C GLU A 99 -4.24 11.59 -0.12
N CYS A 100 -4.92 10.47 -0.38
CA CYS A 100 -4.48 9.15 0.04
C CYS A 100 -3.17 8.68 -0.60
N PHE A 101 -2.95 8.95 -1.88
CA PHE A 101 -1.74 8.56 -2.60
C PHE A 101 -0.54 9.39 -2.15
N THR A 102 -0.69 10.70 -1.96
CA THR A 102 0.41 11.55 -1.44
C THR A 102 0.88 11.07 -0.07
N ILE A 103 -0.05 10.74 0.82
CA ILE A 103 0.31 10.23 2.16
C ILE A 103 0.95 8.85 2.04
N LEU A 104 0.31 7.92 1.33
CA LEU A 104 0.79 6.54 1.21
C LEU A 104 2.15 6.47 0.49
N PHE A 105 2.30 7.18 -0.63
CA PHE A 105 3.56 7.27 -1.37
C PHE A 105 4.62 8.07 -0.61
N GLY A 106 4.24 9.07 0.18
CA GLY A 106 5.16 9.75 1.08
C GLY A 106 5.75 8.79 2.13
N ILE A 107 4.92 7.92 2.71
CA ILE A 107 5.39 6.86 3.61
C ILE A 107 6.26 5.86 2.83
N LEU A 108 5.82 5.45 1.65
CA LEU A 108 6.50 4.44 0.84
C LEU A 108 7.88 4.90 0.34
N ALA A 109 8.01 6.17 -0.05
CA ALA A 109 9.26 6.79 -0.45
C ALA A 109 10.33 6.78 0.64
N ARG A 110 9.94 6.59 1.91
CA ARG A 110 10.88 6.46 3.03
C ARG A 110 11.41 5.03 3.22
N ILE A 111 10.85 4.04 2.51
CA ILE A 111 11.42 2.70 2.37
C ILE A 111 12.66 2.73 1.47
N SER A 112 12.65 3.60 0.46
CA SER A 112 13.71 3.66 -0.56
C SER A 112 15.10 3.88 0.03
N PRO A 113 16.12 3.18 -0.48
CA PRO A 113 17.52 3.48 -0.20
C PRO A 113 18.00 4.77 -0.87
N LEU A 114 17.24 5.34 -1.80
CA LEU A 114 17.57 6.54 -2.53
C LEU A 114 16.77 7.73 -1.98
N TYR A 115 17.48 8.81 -1.69
CA TYR A 115 16.86 10.04 -1.23
C TYR A 115 17.56 11.27 -1.81
N LEU A 116 16.77 12.21 -2.31
CA LEU A 116 17.25 13.52 -2.71
C LEU A 116 17.22 14.47 -1.51
N GLY A 117 18.36 14.66 -0.85
CA GLY A 117 18.52 15.61 0.27
C GLY A 117 19.29 16.84 -0.18
N GLU A 118 18.75 18.05 0.06
CA GLU A 118 19.39 19.34 -0.27
C GLU A 118 20.06 19.35 -1.67
N ASN A 119 19.31 18.93 -2.69
CA ASN A 119 19.76 18.83 -4.09
C ASN A 119 20.89 17.81 -4.38
N LYS A 120 21.16 16.86 -3.48
CA LYS A 120 22.08 15.74 -3.72
C LYS A 120 21.39 14.41 -3.51
N LEU A 121 21.57 13.50 -4.48
CA LEU A 121 21.14 12.12 -4.32
C LEU A 121 22.06 11.44 -3.30
N ARG A 122 21.48 10.91 -2.23
CA ARG A 122 22.16 10.18 -1.17
C ARG A 122 21.62 8.76 -1.12
N LEU A 123 22.53 7.82 -0.86
CA LEU A 123 22.18 6.43 -0.61
C LEU A 123 22.15 6.20 0.90
N CYS A 124 21.07 5.62 1.39
CA CYS A 124 20.90 5.24 2.78
C CYS A 124 20.47 3.77 2.90
N PHE A 125 20.57 3.23 4.11
CA PHE A 125 20.01 1.92 4.37
C PHE A 125 18.48 1.96 4.14
N PRO A 126 17.88 0.96 3.47
CA PRO A 126 16.43 0.90 3.26
C PRO A 126 15.66 1.15 4.55
N CYS A 127 14.56 1.90 4.46
CA CYS A 127 13.71 2.29 5.59
C CYS A 127 14.34 3.12 6.71
N SER A 128 15.62 3.50 6.63
CA SER A 128 16.24 4.38 7.64
C SER A 128 15.45 5.68 7.85
N ARG A 129 14.86 6.20 6.77
CA ARG A 129 14.04 7.42 6.76
C ARG A 129 12.66 7.24 7.40
N LEU A 130 12.11 6.03 7.44
CA LEU A 130 10.90 5.75 8.22
C LEU A 130 11.15 5.96 9.72
N ILE A 131 12.39 5.77 10.17
CA ILE A 131 12.79 5.87 11.58
C ILE A 131 13.16 7.31 11.96
N VAL A 132 13.80 8.05 11.05
CA VAL A 132 14.34 9.39 11.33
C VAL A 132 13.37 10.50 10.93
N ASP A 133 12.72 10.39 9.77
CA ASP A 133 12.02 11.51 9.12
C ASP A 133 10.50 11.48 9.35
N LEU A 134 9.97 10.49 10.06
CA LEU A 134 8.54 10.28 10.18
C LEU A 134 8.12 10.03 11.63
N GLN A 135 7.26 10.92 12.13
CA GLN A 135 6.49 10.73 13.35
C GLN A 135 5.04 10.45 12.92
N PRO A 136 4.63 9.17 12.81
CA PRO A 136 3.33 8.83 12.27
C PRO A 136 2.21 9.27 13.22
N THR A 137 1.18 9.89 12.67
CA THR A 137 -0.08 10.10 13.39
C THR A 137 -0.87 8.81 13.49
N PHE A 138 -1.76 8.70 14.48
CA PHE A 138 -2.64 7.54 14.63
C PHE A 138 -3.40 7.20 13.35
N SER A 139 -3.96 8.21 12.67
CA SER A 139 -4.68 8.01 11.40
C SER A 139 -3.78 7.53 10.26
N GLN A 140 -2.54 8.02 10.14
CA GLN A 140 -1.61 7.51 9.12
C GLN A 140 -1.26 6.04 9.36
N SER A 141 -1.18 5.63 10.62
CA SER A 141 -0.94 4.25 11.00
C SER A 141 -2.13 3.35 10.69
N ILE A 142 -3.36 3.83 10.87
CA ILE A 142 -4.56 3.11 10.38
C ILE A 142 -4.52 3.01 8.85
N LEU A 143 -4.12 4.05 8.12
CA LEU A 143 -3.98 3.98 6.66
C LEU A 143 -2.99 2.89 6.23
N VAL A 144 -1.86 2.75 6.93
CA VAL A 144 -0.88 1.68 6.71
C VAL A 144 -1.49 0.29 6.94
N LEU A 145 -2.24 0.11 8.03
CA LEU A 145 -2.93 -1.16 8.32
C LEU A 145 -4.02 -1.45 7.28
N VAL A 146 -4.76 -0.43 6.83
CA VAL A 146 -5.76 -0.54 5.76
C VAL A 146 -5.08 -0.97 4.47
N ALA A 147 -3.98 -0.33 4.07
CA ALA A 147 -3.24 -0.70 2.86
C ALA A 147 -2.75 -2.15 2.92
N LEU A 148 -2.17 -2.56 4.05
CA LEU A 148 -1.73 -3.93 4.31
C LEU A 148 -2.89 -4.94 4.22
N ALA A 149 -4.00 -4.69 4.93
CA ALA A 149 -5.19 -5.54 4.92
C ALA A 149 -5.80 -5.68 3.53
N THR A 150 -5.98 -4.55 2.83
CA THR A 150 -6.54 -4.55 1.47
C THR A 150 -5.68 -5.33 0.49
N SER A 151 -4.35 -5.21 0.61
CA SER A 151 -3.43 -5.92 -0.27
C SER A 151 -3.46 -7.43 -0.01
N SER A 152 -3.61 -7.88 1.24
CA SER A 152 -3.75 -9.31 1.51
C SER A 152 -5.13 -9.84 1.13
N PHE A 153 -6.18 -9.04 1.29
CA PHE A 153 -7.51 -9.43 0.83
C PHE A 153 -7.57 -9.57 -0.69
N ASP A 154 -6.91 -8.69 -1.44
CA ASP A 154 -6.78 -8.78 -2.89
C ASP A 154 -6.29 -10.17 -3.33
N GLY A 155 -5.16 -10.63 -2.79
CA GLY A 155 -4.68 -11.97 -3.11
C GLY A 155 -5.52 -13.12 -2.52
N LEU A 156 -6.24 -12.89 -1.42
CA LEU A 156 -7.18 -13.88 -0.87
C LEU A 156 -8.40 -14.04 -1.78
N ASN A 157 -8.91 -12.94 -2.33
CA ASN A 157 -10.13 -12.86 -3.13
C ASN A 157 -10.03 -13.68 -4.43
N GLU A 158 -8.82 -13.92 -4.93
CA GLU A 158 -8.55 -14.73 -6.11
C GLU A 158 -8.45 -16.24 -5.80
N THR A 159 -8.33 -16.64 -4.52
CA THR A 159 -8.09 -18.04 -4.15
C THR A 159 -9.32 -18.92 -4.29
N PHE A 160 -9.10 -20.20 -4.62
CA PHE A 160 -10.15 -21.22 -4.61
C PHE A 160 -10.85 -21.33 -3.25
N TRP A 161 -10.08 -21.17 -2.16
CA TRP A 161 -10.62 -21.23 -0.80
C TRP A 161 -11.65 -20.13 -0.55
N TRP A 162 -11.35 -18.89 -0.94
CA TRP A 162 -12.27 -17.77 -0.77
C TRP A 162 -13.53 -17.95 -1.62
N LEU A 163 -13.36 -18.26 -2.91
CA LEU A 163 -14.47 -18.49 -3.84
C LEU A 163 -15.41 -19.59 -3.32
N SER A 164 -14.85 -20.72 -2.86
CA SER A 164 -15.64 -21.80 -2.25
C SER A 164 -16.36 -21.35 -0.97
N THR A 165 -15.71 -20.54 -0.12
CA THR A 165 -16.30 -20.00 1.11
C THR A 165 -17.53 -19.12 0.84
N ILE A 166 -17.53 -18.38 -0.27
CA ILE A 166 -18.65 -17.55 -0.69
C ILE A 166 -19.65 -18.29 -1.60
N GLY A 167 -19.51 -19.63 -1.73
CA GLY A 167 -20.42 -20.48 -2.50
C GLY A 167 -20.24 -20.44 -4.01
N ILE A 168 -19.08 -19.97 -4.49
CA ILE A 168 -18.76 -19.86 -5.91
C ILE A 168 -17.82 -20.99 -6.32
N ASN A 169 -18.20 -21.72 -7.37
CA ASN A 169 -17.33 -22.72 -8.00
C ASN A 169 -16.16 -22.01 -8.71
N PRO A 170 -14.89 -22.20 -8.28
CA PRO A 170 -13.75 -21.55 -8.90
C PRO A 170 -13.53 -21.94 -10.37
N LEU A 171 -14.02 -23.12 -10.77
CA LEU A 171 -13.88 -23.63 -12.15
C LEU A 171 -15.01 -23.14 -13.07
N GLU A 172 -16.07 -22.57 -12.51
CA GLU A 172 -17.25 -22.06 -13.22
C GLU A 172 -17.59 -20.67 -12.70
N PHE A 173 -16.63 -19.75 -12.81
CA PHE A 173 -16.76 -18.41 -12.25
C PHE A 173 -17.92 -17.64 -12.93
N PRO A 174 -18.97 -17.23 -12.19
CA PRO A 174 -20.18 -16.62 -12.75
C PRO A 174 -19.98 -15.16 -13.21
N GLY A 175 -18.75 -14.64 -13.10
CA GLY A 175 -18.39 -13.27 -13.43
C GLY A 175 -18.29 -12.36 -12.20
N ARG A 176 -17.58 -11.24 -12.36
CA ARG A 176 -17.27 -10.30 -11.26
C ARG A 176 -18.50 -9.66 -10.63
N SER A 177 -19.60 -9.53 -11.38
CA SER A 177 -20.87 -8.98 -10.87
C SER A 177 -21.47 -9.81 -9.72
N ALA A 178 -21.20 -11.12 -9.66
CA ALA A 178 -21.70 -11.99 -8.59
C ALA A 178 -20.93 -11.83 -7.27
N VAL A 179 -19.69 -11.30 -7.33
CA VAL A 179 -18.81 -11.19 -6.16
C VAL A 179 -18.71 -9.77 -5.58
N ILE A 180 -19.39 -8.77 -6.15
CA ILE A 180 -19.29 -7.37 -5.70
C ILE A 180 -19.49 -7.25 -4.18
N LEU A 181 -20.62 -7.74 -3.67
CA LEU A 181 -20.94 -7.65 -2.24
C LEU A 181 -19.99 -8.49 -1.37
N PRO A 182 -19.72 -9.78 -1.69
CA PRO A 182 -18.69 -10.56 -0.99
C PRO A 182 -17.33 -9.87 -0.95
N THR A 183 -16.89 -9.26 -2.04
CA THR A 183 -15.60 -8.55 -2.13
C THR A 183 -15.59 -7.29 -1.25
N ILE A 184 -16.65 -6.48 -1.26
CA ILE A 184 -16.75 -5.30 -0.38
C ILE A 184 -16.74 -5.71 1.10
N LEU A 185 -17.54 -6.71 1.47
CA LEU A 185 -17.59 -7.23 2.84
C LEU A 185 -16.26 -7.86 3.25
N GLY A 186 -15.59 -8.55 2.32
CA GLY A 186 -14.27 -9.13 2.54
C GLY A 186 -13.18 -8.08 2.75
N ILE A 187 -13.18 -6.97 1.99
CA ILE A 187 -12.29 -5.82 2.22
C ILE A 187 -12.49 -5.26 3.64
N LEU A 188 -13.74 -4.94 4.01
CA LEU A 188 -14.04 -4.37 5.32
C LEU A 188 -13.72 -5.35 6.46
N GLY A 189 -14.02 -6.63 6.26
CA GLY A 189 -13.69 -7.72 7.17
C GLY A 189 -12.18 -7.87 7.38
N ALA A 190 -11.39 -7.86 6.30
CA ALA A 190 -9.93 -7.94 6.36
C ALA A 190 -9.32 -6.75 7.10
N ILE A 191 -9.81 -5.54 6.85
CA ILE A 191 -9.40 -4.32 7.58
C ILE A 191 -9.70 -4.47 9.06
N LEU A 192 -10.92 -4.87 9.41
CA LEU A 192 -11.35 -5.04 10.79
C LEU A 192 -10.49 -6.10 11.51
N VAL A 193 -10.34 -7.28 10.91
CA VAL A 193 -9.55 -8.39 11.46
C VAL A 193 -8.12 -7.96 11.70
N LEU A 194 -7.46 -7.34 10.72
CA LEU A 194 -6.06 -6.94 10.87
C LEU A 194 -5.87 -5.85 11.94
N VAL A 195 -6.73 -4.83 11.95
CA VAL A 195 -6.66 -3.76 12.96
C VAL A 195 -6.89 -4.31 14.36
N VAL A 196 -7.88 -5.19 14.53
CA VAL A 196 -8.18 -5.84 15.82
C VAL A 196 -7.03 -6.74 16.26
N MET A 197 -6.51 -7.60 15.37
CA MET A 197 -5.39 -8.48 15.68
C MET A 197 -4.13 -7.70 16.04
N PHE A 198 -3.79 -6.67 15.25
CA PHE A 198 -2.64 -5.82 15.55
C PHE A 198 -2.79 -5.12 16.90
N THR A 199 -3.96 -4.53 17.15
CA THR A 199 -4.28 -3.88 18.43
C THR A 199 -4.19 -4.85 19.61
N ALA A 200 -4.74 -6.06 19.46
CA ALA A 200 -4.72 -7.09 20.49
C ALA A 200 -3.30 -7.59 20.78
N CYS A 201 -2.49 -7.85 19.75
CA CYS A 201 -1.08 -8.22 19.91
C CYS A 201 -0.28 -7.11 20.59
N LEU A 202 -0.48 -5.86 20.20
CA LEU A 202 0.19 -4.73 20.85
C LEU A 202 -0.23 -4.58 22.31
N TRP A 203 -1.54 -4.63 22.57
CA TRP A 203 -2.07 -4.56 23.92
C TRP A 203 -1.52 -5.67 24.80
N LEU A 204 -1.47 -6.90 24.28
CA LEU A 204 -0.89 -8.04 24.97
C LEU A 204 0.60 -7.82 25.26
N GLY A 205 1.37 -7.31 24.31
CA GLY A 205 2.79 -7.01 24.50
C GLY A 205 3.02 -5.95 25.59
N VAL A 206 2.23 -4.87 25.56
CA VAL A 206 2.26 -3.82 26.59
C VAL A 206 1.85 -4.38 27.96
N TRP A 207 0.83 -5.23 28.01
CA TRP A 207 0.36 -5.87 29.25
C TRP A 207 1.42 -6.80 29.84
N ILE A 208 2.01 -7.72 29.06
CA ILE A 208 3.10 -8.60 29.51
C ILE A 208 4.27 -7.77 30.02
N SER A 209 4.66 -6.73 29.27
CA SER A 209 5.77 -5.87 29.66
C SER A 209 5.50 -5.15 30.99
N ARG A 210 4.27 -4.69 31.24
CA ARG A 210 3.90 -4.02 32.51
C ARG A 210 3.83 -5.00 33.69
N SER A 211 3.35 -6.22 33.45
CA SER A 211 3.22 -7.24 34.50
C SER A 211 4.56 -7.85 34.91
N LEU A 212 5.51 -7.99 33.98
CA LEU A 212 6.79 -8.69 34.22
C LEU A 212 7.99 -7.77 34.44
N VAL A 213 7.86 -6.45 34.21
CA VAL A 213 8.98 -5.51 34.35
C VAL A 213 8.60 -4.35 35.25
N SER A 214 9.25 -4.28 36.42
CA SER A 214 9.08 -3.24 37.45
C SER A 214 9.78 -1.91 37.08
N SER A 215 9.85 -1.56 35.80
CA SER A 215 10.50 -0.32 35.33
C SER A 215 9.54 0.86 35.35
N GLY A 216 9.96 2.00 35.90
CA GLY A 216 9.16 3.25 35.94
C GLY A 216 8.82 3.87 34.57
N GLN A 217 9.41 3.36 33.47
CA GLN A 217 9.03 3.70 32.10
C GLN A 217 8.17 2.60 31.51
N SER A 218 6.87 2.65 31.78
CA SER A 218 5.93 1.70 31.18
C SER A 218 5.58 2.08 29.74
N PRO A 219 5.52 1.12 28.81
CA PRO A 219 5.13 1.39 27.44
C PRO A 219 3.73 2.00 27.36
N ASN A 220 3.59 3.16 26.70
CA ASN A 220 2.31 3.80 26.44
C ASN A 220 1.77 3.38 25.07
N PHE A 221 0.61 2.71 25.06
CA PHE A 221 -0.04 2.22 23.85
C PHE A 221 -0.20 3.29 22.77
N VAL A 222 -0.60 4.52 23.15
CA VAL A 222 -0.88 5.63 22.22
C VAL A 222 0.37 6.05 21.45
N ASN A 223 1.54 5.99 22.09
CA ASN A 223 2.80 6.41 21.47
C ASN A 223 3.42 5.29 20.62
N ILE A 224 3.19 4.03 21.00
CA ILE A 224 3.81 2.86 20.34
C ILE A 224 3.00 2.43 19.12
N PHE A 225 1.67 2.48 19.21
CA PHE A 225 0.79 2.00 18.15
C PHE A 225 1.16 2.61 16.79
N PRO A 226 1.35 3.94 16.65
CA PRO A 226 1.59 4.51 15.34
C PRO A 226 2.91 4.05 14.72
N VAL A 227 3.94 3.95 15.57
CA VAL A 227 5.30 3.55 15.21
C VAL A 227 5.36 2.09 14.79
N LEU A 228 4.73 1.19 15.56
CA LEU A 228 4.72 -0.24 15.23
C LEU A 228 3.85 -0.56 14.02
N ALA A 229 2.73 0.12 13.82
CA ALA A 229 1.92 -0.07 12.62
C ALA A 229 2.71 0.32 11.37
N LEU A 230 3.44 1.44 11.43
CA LEU A 230 4.33 1.90 10.36
C LEU A 230 5.43 0.87 10.05
N SER A 231 5.95 0.19 11.07
CA SER A 231 6.99 -0.85 10.90
C SER A 231 6.53 -2.04 10.06
N LEU A 232 5.21 -2.28 9.93
CA LEU A 232 4.64 -3.35 9.09
C LEU A 232 4.61 -3.00 7.61
N PHE A 233 4.76 -1.73 7.25
CA PHE A 233 4.59 -1.30 5.86
C PHE A 233 5.57 -1.95 4.85
N PRO A 234 6.83 -2.28 5.20
CA PRO A 234 7.71 -3.07 4.32
C PRO A 234 7.18 -4.46 3.99
N ILE A 235 6.36 -5.08 4.85
CA ILE A 235 5.66 -6.33 4.53
C ILE A 235 4.63 -6.08 3.42
N ALA A 236 3.83 -5.02 3.55
CA ALA A 236 2.88 -4.63 2.50
C ALA A 236 3.59 -4.40 1.17
N PHE A 237 4.72 -3.68 1.19
CA PHE A 237 5.51 -3.40 0.00
C PHE A 237 6.07 -4.67 -0.66
N GLY A 238 6.69 -5.57 0.13
CA GLY A 238 7.24 -6.82 -0.37
C GLY A 238 6.16 -7.73 -0.97
N TYR A 239 5.01 -7.85 -0.29
CA TYR A 239 3.88 -8.61 -0.81
C TYR A 239 3.31 -8.00 -2.08
N HIS A 240 3.06 -6.69 -2.12
CA HIS A 240 2.52 -6.02 -3.31
C HIS A 240 3.46 -6.19 -4.52
N MET A 241 4.78 -6.06 -4.32
CA MET A 241 5.76 -6.31 -5.39
C MET A 241 5.72 -7.76 -5.88
N ALA A 242 5.61 -8.73 -4.97
CA ALA A 242 5.51 -10.14 -5.32
C ALA A 242 4.20 -10.48 -6.04
N HIS A 243 3.07 -10.09 -5.45
CA HIS A 243 1.73 -10.42 -5.91
C HIS A 243 1.47 -9.90 -7.32
N TYR A 244 1.88 -8.67 -7.61
CA TYR A 244 1.64 -8.04 -8.91
C TYR A 244 2.74 -8.22 -9.95
N PHE A 245 3.82 -8.94 -9.63
CA PHE A 245 4.91 -9.17 -10.56
C PHE A 245 4.47 -9.89 -11.86
N PRO A 246 3.65 -10.96 -11.82
CA PRO A 246 3.14 -11.61 -13.03
C PRO A 246 2.34 -10.64 -13.92
N SER A 247 1.39 -9.90 -13.33
CA SER A 247 0.58 -8.92 -14.05
C SER A 247 1.43 -7.78 -14.59
N PHE A 248 2.50 -7.37 -13.89
CA PHE A 248 3.46 -6.38 -14.39
C PHE A 248 4.19 -6.88 -15.64
N LEU A 249 4.68 -8.12 -15.67
CA LEU A 249 5.38 -8.69 -16.83
C LEU A 249 4.50 -8.71 -18.10
N VAL A 250 3.19 -8.88 -17.94
CA VAL A 250 2.23 -8.84 -19.04
C VAL A 250 1.88 -7.40 -19.40
N ASN A 251 1.44 -6.61 -18.41
CA ASN A 251 0.90 -5.28 -18.64
C ASN A 251 1.94 -4.26 -19.12
N ILE A 252 3.23 -4.45 -18.80
CA ILE A 252 4.28 -3.60 -19.34
C ILE A 252 4.40 -3.73 -20.87
N GLN A 253 4.14 -4.91 -21.44
CA GLN A 253 4.13 -5.12 -22.89
C GLN A 253 2.98 -4.33 -23.53
N TYR A 254 1.77 -4.45 -22.97
CA TYR A 254 0.62 -3.65 -23.41
C TYR A 254 0.88 -2.15 -23.29
N ALA A 255 1.50 -1.70 -22.20
CA ALA A 255 1.82 -0.28 -22.00
C ALA A 255 2.80 0.25 -23.05
N ILE A 256 3.84 -0.51 -23.39
CA ILE A 256 4.82 -0.12 -24.42
C ILE A 256 4.16 -0.05 -25.80
N VAL A 257 3.31 -1.03 -26.15
CA VAL A 257 2.54 -1.01 -27.41
C VAL A 257 1.59 0.19 -27.45
N GLY A 258 0.85 0.45 -26.37
CA GLY A 258 -0.05 1.59 -26.26
C GLY A 258 0.66 2.95 -26.31
N LEU A 259 1.92 3.04 -25.86
CA LEU A 259 2.74 4.25 -26.03
C LEU A 259 3.16 4.49 -27.49
N SER A 260 3.13 3.47 -28.35
CA SER A 260 3.40 3.62 -29.79
C SER A 260 2.25 4.31 -30.52
N ASP A 261 1.00 4.09 -30.07
CA ASP A 261 -0.21 4.77 -30.56
C ASP A 261 -1.08 5.33 -29.41
N PRO A 262 -0.65 6.41 -28.73
CA PRO A 262 -1.28 6.89 -27.49
C PRO A 262 -2.74 7.34 -27.66
N PHE A 263 -3.09 7.83 -28.84
CA PHE A 263 -4.41 8.36 -29.16
C PHE A 263 -5.26 7.40 -29.99
N SER A 264 -4.74 6.20 -30.27
CA SER A 264 -5.41 5.20 -31.12
C SER A 264 -5.79 5.77 -32.50
N VAL A 265 -4.91 6.60 -33.07
CA VAL A 265 -5.10 7.25 -34.37
C VAL A 265 -4.32 6.56 -35.50
N GLY A 266 -3.70 5.41 -35.21
CA GLY A 266 -2.81 4.70 -36.11
C GLY A 266 -1.38 5.24 -36.09
N ALA A 267 -0.99 5.96 -35.03
CA ALA A 267 0.41 6.35 -34.85
C ALA A 267 1.28 5.12 -34.58
N ASN A 268 2.54 5.15 -34.99
CA ASN A 268 3.49 4.09 -34.71
C ASN A 268 4.87 4.68 -34.39
N TYR A 269 4.99 5.28 -33.21
CA TYR A 269 6.24 5.93 -32.82
C TYR A 269 7.42 4.97 -32.63
N PHE A 270 7.16 3.70 -32.29
CA PHE A 270 8.19 2.73 -31.94
C PHE A 270 8.34 1.55 -32.91
N GLY A 271 7.56 1.48 -33.98
CA GLY A 271 7.60 0.36 -34.92
C GLY A 271 6.90 -0.92 -34.41
N LEU A 272 5.94 -0.82 -33.49
CA LEU A 272 5.44 -1.96 -32.69
C LEU A 272 4.07 -2.53 -33.11
N ASP A 273 3.57 -2.16 -34.28
CA ASP A 273 2.22 -2.55 -34.78
C ASP A 273 1.99 -4.06 -34.84
N SER A 274 3.06 -4.83 -35.06
CA SER A 274 3.06 -6.29 -35.15
C SER A 274 3.54 -6.99 -33.88
N HIS A 275 3.80 -6.24 -32.80
CA HIS A 275 4.30 -6.81 -31.55
C HIS A 275 3.15 -7.42 -30.75
N PHE A 276 3.12 -8.75 -30.67
CA PHE A 276 2.13 -9.47 -29.87
C PHE A 276 2.59 -9.59 -28.42
N VAL A 277 1.64 -9.48 -27.48
CA VAL A 277 1.92 -9.74 -26.07
C VAL A 277 2.18 -11.22 -25.86
N THR A 278 3.28 -11.54 -25.20
CA THR A 278 3.71 -12.91 -24.93
C THR A 278 3.45 -13.28 -23.48
N THR A 279 2.99 -14.52 -23.26
CA THR A 279 2.77 -15.11 -21.93
C THR A 279 3.44 -16.49 -21.78
N GLY A 280 4.26 -16.88 -22.77
CA GLY A 280 4.92 -18.20 -22.80
C GLY A 280 5.85 -18.46 -21.60
N PHE A 281 6.34 -17.40 -20.94
CA PHE A 281 7.14 -17.49 -19.72
C PHE A 281 6.33 -18.01 -18.50
N PHE A 282 5.00 -18.12 -18.59
CA PHE A 282 4.20 -18.83 -17.57
C PHE A 282 4.10 -20.34 -17.79
N ASN A 283 4.56 -20.86 -18.93
CA ASN A 283 4.44 -22.28 -19.28
C ASN A 283 5.78 -23.03 -19.28
N THR A 284 6.88 -22.34 -19.04
CA THR A 284 8.21 -22.96 -19.00
C THR A 284 8.70 -23.07 -17.56
N TYR A 285 9.15 -24.28 -17.16
CA TYR A 285 9.58 -24.55 -15.78
C TYR A 285 10.61 -23.53 -15.26
N TYR A 286 11.63 -23.21 -16.05
CA TYR A 286 12.70 -22.30 -15.64
C TYR A 286 12.22 -20.87 -15.38
N SER A 287 11.34 -20.34 -16.24
CA SER A 287 10.81 -18.98 -16.08
C SER A 287 9.81 -18.90 -14.93
N VAL A 288 8.94 -19.90 -14.78
CA VAL A 288 8.01 -19.99 -13.63
C VAL A 288 8.79 -20.08 -12.32
N ARG A 289 9.86 -20.89 -12.28
CA ARG A 289 10.75 -20.97 -11.11
C ARG A 289 11.40 -19.63 -10.80
N ALA A 290 11.88 -18.90 -11.80
CA ALA A 290 12.49 -17.58 -11.60
C ALA A 290 11.49 -16.56 -11.05
N ILE A 291 10.27 -16.54 -11.60
CA ILE A 291 9.16 -15.71 -11.12
C ILE A 291 8.85 -16.02 -9.66
N TRP A 292 8.68 -17.30 -9.32
CA TRP A 292 8.36 -17.73 -7.96
C TRP A 292 9.48 -17.38 -6.96
N LEU A 293 10.75 -17.59 -7.34
CA LEU A 293 11.89 -17.20 -6.51
C LEU A 293 11.96 -15.70 -6.28
N PHE A 294 11.74 -14.88 -7.32
CA PHE A 294 11.69 -13.43 -7.18
C PHE A 294 10.58 -13.00 -6.21
N GLN A 295 9.38 -13.54 -6.37
CA GLN A 295 8.25 -13.25 -5.49
C GLN A 295 8.54 -13.65 -4.03
N GLY A 296 9.12 -14.82 -3.81
CA GLY A 296 9.55 -15.28 -2.48
C GLY A 296 10.61 -14.36 -1.86
N ILE A 297 11.63 -13.94 -2.63
CA ILE A 297 12.66 -13.00 -2.19
C ILE A 297 12.03 -11.67 -1.77
N CYS A 298 11.08 -11.14 -2.55
CA CYS A 298 10.38 -9.89 -2.23
C CYS A 298 9.66 -9.96 -0.88
N ILE A 299 8.93 -11.05 -0.63
CA ILE A 299 8.18 -11.28 0.62
C ILE A 299 9.14 -11.40 1.81
N VAL A 300 10.16 -12.26 1.69
CA VAL A 300 11.13 -12.50 2.78
C VAL A 300 11.92 -11.22 3.08
N PHE A 301 12.37 -10.51 2.05
CA PHE A 301 13.10 -9.25 2.22
C PHE A 301 12.23 -8.19 2.91
N GLY A 302 10.97 -8.03 2.49
CA GLY A 302 10.01 -7.13 3.13
C GLY A 302 9.79 -7.48 4.61
N HIS A 303 9.69 -8.77 4.94
CA HIS A 303 9.57 -9.23 6.33
C HIS A 303 10.82 -8.91 7.16
N VAL A 304 12.01 -9.29 6.69
CA VAL A 304 13.27 -9.03 7.40
C VAL A 304 13.45 -7.55 7.66
N LEU A 305 13.19 -6.71 6.65
CA LEU A 305 13.28 -5.27 6.77
C LEU A 305 12.30 -4.73 7.82
N SER A 306 11.05 -5.21 7.80
CA SER A 306 10.02 -4.87 8.79
C SER A 306 10.43 -5.26 10.22
N VAL A 307 10.97 -6.46 10.44
CA VAL A 307 11.45 -6.91 11.77
C VAL A 307 12.59 -6.03 12.28
N VAL A 308 13.56 -5.72 11.42
CA VAL A 308 14.71 -4.86 11.78
C VAL A 308 14.23 -3.46 12.18
N ILE A 309 13.34 -2.85 11.38
CA ILE A 309 12.81 -1.51 11.67
C ILE A 309 11.97 -1.51 12.94
N CYS A 310 11.09 -2.49 13.11
CA CYS A 310 10.28 -2.67 14.29
C CYS A 310 11.16 -2.70 15.56
N HIS A 311 12.25 -3.49 15.51
CA HIS A 311 13.20 -3.55 16.61
C HIS A 311 13.89 -2.20 16.88
N VAL A 312 14.42 -1.54 15.83
CA VAL A 312 15.11 -0.24 15.96
C VAL A 312 14.18 0.88 16.44
N MET A 313 12.92 0.88 16.00
CA MET A 313 11.94 1.86 16.43
C MET A 313 11.59 1.70 17.91
N VAL A 314 11.41 0.48 18.39
CA VAL A 314 11.09 0.22 19.82
C VAL A 314 12.27 0.49 20.73
N THR A 315 13.51 0.21 20.30
CA THR A 315 14.72 0.52 21.09
C THR A 315 14.95 2.02 21.24
N ARG A 316 14.41 2.86 20.35
CA ARG A 316 14.39 4.32 20.49
C ARG A 316 13.32 4.83 21.46
N LEU A 317 12.26 4.06 21.70
CA LEU A 317 11.16 4.43 22.59
C LEU A 317 11.39 4.02 24.04
N PHE A 318 12.05 2.90 24.29
CA PHE A 318 12.23 2.35 25.64
C PHE A 318 13.68 1.98 25.93
N ALA A 319 14.12 2.31 27.14
CA ALA A 319 15.31 1.73 27.74
C ALA A 319 14.95 0.43 28.46
N GLY A 320 15.57 -0.69 28.08
CA GLY A 320 15.44 -1.96 28.80
C GLY A 320 15.18 -3.17 27.90
N ARG A 321 16.13 -4.11 27.87
CA ARG A 321 16.08 -5.30 27.01
C ARG A 321 14.83 -6.17 27.24
N LYS A 322 14.39 -6.34 28.49
CA LYS A 322 13.20 -7.13 28.84
C LYS A 322 11.90 -6.45 28.38
N THR A 323 11.76 -5.14 28.62
CA THR A 323 10.61 -4.33 28.18
C THR A 323 10.42 -4.42 26.66
N ILE A 324 11.52 -4.24 25.92
CA ILE A 324 11.54 -4.35 24.45
C ILE A 324 11.14 -5.76 24.01
N LEU A 325 11.75 -6.80 24.59
CA LEU A 325 11.48 -8.19 24.23
C LEU A 325 10.00 -8.54 24.45
N TYR A 326 9.46 -8.29 25.64
CA TYR A 326 8.08 -8.65 25.97
C TYR A 326 7.04 -7.86 25.17
N THR A 327 7.32 -6.60 24.85
CA THR A 327 6.46 -5.81 23.96
C THR A 327 6.44 -6.37 22.54
N LEU A 328 7.60 -6.85 22.06
CA LEU A 328 7.75 -7.32 20.68
C LEU A 328 7.29 -8.76 20.44
N ILE A 329 7.31 -9.65 21.44
CA ILE A 329 6.97 -11.08 21.21
C ILE A 329 5.63 -11.26 20.49
N PRO A 330 4.49 -10.69 20.95
CA PRO A 330 3.21 -10.88 20.26
C PRO A 330 3.19 -10.28 18.85
N ILE A 331 3.87 -9.14 18.66
CA ILE A 331 3.98 -8.47 17.35
C ILE A 331 4.82 -9.31 16.39
N SER A 332 5.94 -9.86 16.83
CA SER A 332 6.78 -10.75 16.03
C SER A 332 6.01 -12.00 15.58
N VAL A 333 5.20 -12.59 16.48
CA VAL A 333 4.32 -13.71 16.11
C VAL A 333 3.34 -13.29 15.01
N LEU A 334 2.69 -12.13 15.16
CA LEU A 334 1.79 -11.59 14.12
C LEU A 334 2.52 -11.42 12.78
N MET A 335 3.74 -10.86 12.78
CA MET A 335 4.53 -10.65 11.58
C MET A 335 4.94 -11.96 10.89
N ILE A 336 5.26 -13.00 11.65
CA ILE A 336 5.56 -14.34 11.12
C ILE A 336 4.30 -14.94 10.50
N LEU A 337 3.17 -14.92 11.22
CA LEU A 337 1.90 -15.39 10.70
C LEU A 337 1.51 -14.67 9.40
N TYR A 338 1.75 -13.36 9.32
CA TYR A 338 1.47 -12.58 8.13
C TYR A 338 2.36 -12.98 6.94
N THR A 339 3.62 -13.34 7.21
CA THR A 339 4.55 -13.79 6.16
C THR A 339 4.19 -15.17 5.67
N THR A 340 3.80 -16.07 6.58
CA THR A 340 3.24 -17.38 6.23
C THR A 340 1.97 -17.23 5.39
N LEU A 341 1.06 -16.33 5.78
CA LEU A 341 -0.13 -15.99 5.00
C LEU A 341 0.25 -15.47 3.61
N SER A 342 1.23 -14.56 3.52
CA SER A 342 1.70 -13.99 2.25
C SER A 342 2.26 -15.06 1.30
N LEU A 343 3.05 -15.99 1.81
CA LEU A 343 3.60 -17.11 1.03
C LEU A 343 2.50 -18.11 0.64
N TRP A 344 1.54 -18.37 1.53
CA TRP A 344 0.38 -19.21 1.23
C TRP A 344 -0.52 -18.61 0.14
N LEU A 345 -0.78 -17.31 0.19
CA LEU A 345 -1.55 -16.60 -0.86
C LEU A 345 -0.83 -16.65 -2.22
N LEU A 346 0.49 -16.72 -2.22
CA LEU A 346 1.28 -16.83 -3.44
C LEU A 346 1.20 -18.24 -4.05
N SER A 347 1.20 -19.27 -3.21
CA SER A 347 1.15 -20.68 -3.65
C SER A 347 -0.26 -21.23 -3.83
N SER A 348 -1.28 -20.51 -3.37
CA SER A 348 -2.67 -20.96 -3.44
C SER A 348 -3.19 -20.99 -4.88
N PRO A 349 -3.94 -22.03 -5.28
CA PRO A 349 -4.65 -22.06 -6.56
C PRO A 349 -5.61 -20.89 -6.70
N ARG A 350 -5.63 -20.26 -7.88
CA ARG A 350 -6.44 -19.08 -8.18
C ARG A 350 -7.46 -19.36 -9.27
N GLY A 351 -8.69 -18.92 -9.06
CA GLY A 351 -9.85 -19.18 -9.92
C GLY A 351 -10.05 -18.15 -11.03
N VAL A 352 -9.32 -17.04 -11.00
CA VAL A 352 -9.41 -15.93 -11.94
C VAL A 352 -8.03 -15.31 -12.11
#